data_AF-A0A7J6V8L6-F1
#
_entry.id   AF-A0A7J6V8L6-F1
#
_cell.length_a   1.000
_cell.length_b   1.000
_cell.length_c   1.000
_cell.angle_alpha   90.00
_cell.angle_beta   90.00
_cell.angle_gamma   90.00
#
_symmetry.space_group_name_H-M   'P 1'
#
loop_
_entity.id
_entity.type
_entity.pdbx_description
1 polymer ?
#
loop_
_entity_poly.entity_id
_entity_poly.type
_entity_poly.pdbx_seq_one_letter_code
_entity_poly.pdbx_strand_id
1 'polypeptide(L)'
;MFQEYWEVDDTRKKYTLTILGSEIFRNKKCKWKKHHYSCYDTYDDVVANKPEHLLYQEWAILTGHWETEEHQVLSQRNKSNHAAQRAQHAFGRISFPQLREKIIKS
;
A
#
# COMPACT_ATOMS: atom_id res chain seq x y z
N MET A 1 -10.31 8.74 -26.13
CA MET A 1 -9.97 7.58 -25.27
C MET A 1 -11.23 6.76 -25.12
N PHE A 2 -11.19 5.49 -25.52
CA PHE A 2 -12.30 4.56 -25.25
C PHE A 2 -12.10 4.03 -23.83
N GLN A 3 -13.02 4.36 -22.93
CA GLN A 3 -13.03 3.80 -21.59
C GLN A 3 -13.81 2.50 -21.66
N GLU A 4 -13.11 1.36 -21.73
CA GLU A 4 -13.75 0.05 -21.65
C GLU A 4 -14.38 -0.10 -20.28
N TYR A 5 -15.72 -0.23 -20.27
CA TYR A 5 -16.47 -0.46 -19.05
C TYR A 5 -16.63 -1.96 -18.85
N TRP A 6 -16.10 -2.47 -17.74
CA TRP A 6 -16.31 -3.86 -17.36
C TRP A 6 -17.62 -3.97 -16.58
N GLU A 7 -18.62 -4.62 -17.17
CA GLU A 7 -19.82 -5.02 -16.43
C GLU A 7 -19.46 -6.11 -15.43
N VAL A 8 -19.56 -5.77 -14.15
CA VAL A 8 -19.39 -6.73 -13.06
C VAL A 8 -20.77 -7.16 -12.59
N ASP A 9 -21.07 -8.46 -12.68
CA ASP A 9 -22.30 -9.07 -12.17
C ASP A 9 -22.60 -8.60 -10.74
N ASP A 10 -23.80 -8.06 -10.51
CA ASP A 10 -24.21 -7.46 -9.23
C ASP A 10 -24.17 -8.47 -8.07
N THR A 11 -24.36 -9.76 -8.35
CA THR A 11 -24.31 -10.84 -7.34
C THR A 11 -22.91 -10.96 -6.72
N ARG A 12 -21.85 -10.84 -7.53
CA ARG A 12 -20.46 -10.97 -7.09
C ARG A 12 -19.74 -9.63 -6.98
N LYS A 13 -20.33 -8.54 -7.44
CA LYS A 13 -19.75 -7.18 -7.50
C LYS A 13 -19.08 -6.77 -6.20
N LYS A 14 -19.73 -6.95 -5.05
CA LYS A 14 -19.12 -6.63 -3.75
C LYS A 14 -17.84 -7.42 -3.51
N TYR A 15 -17.85 -8.72 -3.76
CA TYR A 15 -16.69 -9.60 -3.59
C TYR A 15 -15.59 -9.27 -4.59
N THR A 16 -15.93 -9.12 -5.86
CA THR A 16 -15.03 -8.76 -6.95
C THR A 16 -14.35 -7.41 -6.69
N LEU A 17 -15.10 -6.37 -6.32
CA LEU A 17 -14.55 -5.06 -5.99
C LEU A 17 -13.71 -5.07 -4.71
N THR A 18 -14.04 -5.93 -3.74
CA THR A 18 -13.21 -6.09 -2.53
C THR A 18 -11.86 -6.71 -2.89
N ILE A 19 -11.86 -7.84 -3.60
CA ILE A 19 -10.64 -8.51 -4.02
C ILE A 19 -9.78 -7.61 -4.91
N LEU A 20 -10.40 -6.99 -5.92
CA LEU A 20 -9.70 -6.11 -6.84
C LEU A 20 -9.20 -4.85 -6.13
N GLY A 21 -10.04 -4.16 -5.37
CA GLY A 21 -9.74 -2.85 -4.82
C GLY A 21 -8.92 -2.86 -3.53
N SER A 22 -9.15 -3.82 -2.63
CA SER A 22 -8.60 -3.76 -1.28
C SER A 22 -7.52 -4.80 -1.00
N GLU A 23 -7.59 -5.99 -1.60
CA GLU A 23 -6.71 -7.10 -1.23
C GLU A 23 -5.62 -7.37 -2.27
N ILE A 24 -5.97 -7.66 -3.52
CA ILE A 24 -4.99 -7.99 -4.56
C ILE A 24 -4.25 -6.75 -5.01
N PHE A 25 -4.97 -5.69 -5.42
CA PHE A 25 -4.31 -4.50 -5.95
C PHE A 25 -3.49 -3.80 -4.88
N ARG A 26 -3.99 -3.67 -3.65
CA ARG A 26 -3.23 -3.07 -2.55
C ARG A 26 -1.93 -3.81 -2.30
N ASN A 27 -1.96 -5.15 -2.24
CA ASN A 27 -0.77 -5.96 -2.02
C ASN A 27 0.20 -5.87 -3.20
N LYS A 28 -0.30 -5.91 -4.45
CA LYS A 28 0.53 -5.73 -5.65
C LYS A 28 1.16 -4.34 -5.70
N LYS A 29 0.37 -3.28 -5.48
CA LYS A 29 0.83 -1.88 -5.43
C LYS A 29 1.93 -1.70 -4.39
N CYS A 30 1.80 -2.29 -3.19
CA CYS A 30 2.86 -2.28 -2.18
C CYS A 30 4.14 -2.98 -2.66
N LYS A 31 4.03 -4.16 -3.28
CA LYS A 31 5.18 -4.89 -3.85
C LYS A 31 5.86 -4.10 -4.96
N TRP A 32 5.09 -3.55 -5.90
CA TRP A 32 5.63 -2.71 -6.97
C TRP A 32 6.33 -1.49 -6.42
N LYS A 33 5.75 -0.81 -5.42
CA LYS A 33 6.41 0.33 -4.78
C LYS A 33 7.76 -0.07 -4.18
N LYS A 34 7.82 -1.21 -3.48
CA LYS A 34 9.05 -1.68 -2.84
C LYS A 34 10.14 -2.10 -3.85
N HIS A 35 9.77 -2.80 -4.91
CA HIS A 35 10.73 -3.48 -5.80
C HIS A 35 11.03 -2.71 -7.09
N HIS A 36 10.18 -1.78 -7.51
CA HIS A 36 10.30 -1.08 -8.79
C HIS A 36 10.35 0.45 -8.63
N TYR A 37 9.77 1.01 -7.57
CA TYR A 37 9.79 2.46 -7.34
C TYR A 37 10.91 2.86 -6.39
N SER A 38 10.95 2.30 -5.18
CA SER A 38 11.92 2.69 -4.16
C SER A 38 13.36 2.21 -4.42
N CYS A 39 13.61 1.47 -5.50
CA CYS A 39 14.93 0.92 -5.84
C CYS A 39 15.77 1.84 -6.71
N TYR A 40 15.19 2.90 -7.27
CA TYR A 40 15.85 3.81 -8.19
C TYR A 40 15.70 5.25 -7.70
N ASP A 41 16.73 6.05 -7.94
CA ASP A 41 16.78 7.45 -7.47
C ASP A 41 16.15 8.43 -8.46
N THR A 42 16.05 8.06 -9.74
CA THR A 42 15.51 8.92 -10.79
C THR A 42 14.16 8.42 -11.29
N TYR A 43 13.27 9.35 -11.63
CA TYR A 43 11.95 9.04 -12.18
C TYR A 43 12.05 8.28 -13.51
N ASP A 44 13.01 8.65 -14.36
CA ASP A 44 13.21 8.00 -15.66
C ASP A 44 13.61 6.54 -15.50
N ASP A 45 14.50 6.23 -14.55
CA ASP A 45 14.88 4.85 -14.23
C ASP A 45 13.72 4.06 -13.64
N VAL A 46 12.91 4.67 -12.77
CA VAL A 46 11.69 4.05 -12.22
C VAL A 46 10.72 3.67 -13.33
N VAL A 47 10.46 4.59 -14.26
CA VAL A 47 9.50 4.39 -15.34
C VAL A 47 9.99 3.33 -16.34
N ALA A 48 11.29 3.29 -16.62
CA ALA A 48 11.92 2.24 -17.42
C ALA A 48 11.82 0.86 -16.74
N ASN A 49 11.95 0.79 -15.41
CA ASN A 49 11.92 -0.44 -14.62
C ASN A 49 10.52 -0.86 -14.17
N LYS A 50 9.58 -0.82 -15.11
CA LYS A 50 8.18 -1.25 -14.97
C LYS A 50 8.03 -2.74 -14.59
N PRO A 51 7.06 -3.11 -13.72
CA PRO A 51 6.65 -4.51 -13.55
C PRO A 51 6.16 -5.17 -14.85
N GLU A 52 6.55 -6.41 -15.12
CA GLU A 52 6.26 -7.13 -16.38
C GLU A 52 4.77 -7.06 -16.79
N HIS A 53 3.88 -7.26 -15.83
CA HIS A 53 2.42 -7.34 -16.04
C HIS A 53 1.70 -6.00 -16.22
N LEU A 54 2.36 -4.86 -16.07
CA LEU A 54 1.74 -3.54 -16.26
C LEU A 54 2.03 -3.01 -17.65
N LEU A 55 1.16 -2.17 -18.19
CA LEU A 55 1.49 -1.33 -19.35
C LEU A 55 2.31 -0.13 -18.90
N TYR A 56 3.10 0.43 -19.83
CA TYR A 56 3.91 1.62 -19.55
C TYR A 56 3.05 2.79 -19.05
N GLN A 57 1.91 3.03 -19.70
CA GLN A 57 0.99 4.11 -19.32
C GLN A 57 0.43 3.92 -17.91
N GLU A 58 0.05 2.69 -17.55
CA GLU A 58 -0.46 2.38 -16.20
C GLU A 58 0.62 2.60 -15.13
N TRP A 59 1.86 2.22 -15.44
CA TRP A 59 3.00 2.43 -14.54
C TRP A 59 3.37 3.91 -14.40
N ALA A 60 3.36 4.68 -15.50
CA ALA A 60 3.61 6.12 -15.49
C ALA A 60 2.56 6.86 -14.64
N ILE A 61 1.28 6.49 -14.76
CA ILE A 61 0.20 7.05 -13.92
C ILE A 61 0.45 6.74 -12.44
N LEU A 62 0.81 5.49 -12.12
CA LEU A 62 1.00 5.07 -10.74
C LEU A 62 2.23 5.72 -10.09
N THR A 63 3.33 5.81 -10.82
CA THR A 63 4.57 6.46 -10.37
C THR A 63 4.37 7.96 -10.22
N GLY A 64 3.73 8.62 -11.18
CA GLY A 64 3.34 10.02 -11.08
C GLY A 64 2.45 10.30 -9.87
N HIS A 65 1.52 9.40 -9.54
CA HIS A 65 0.72 9.51 -8.32
C HIS A 65 1.58 9.47 -7.04
N TRP A 66 2.65 8.67 -7.00
CA TRP A 66 3.54 8.65 -5.84
C TRP A 66 4.45 9.87 -5.73
N GLU A 67 4.78 10.51 -6.85
CA GLU A 67 5.55 11.76 -6.88
C GLU A 67 4.73 12.99 -6.45
N THR A 68 3.41 12.87 -6.37
CA THR A 68 2.59 13.99 -5.88
C THR A 68 2.96 14.38 -4.46
N GLU A 69 3.04 15.69 -4.19
CA GLU A 69 3.37 16.22 -2.87
C GLU A 69 2.42 15.69 -1.79
N GLU A 70 1.12 15.64 -2.10
CA GLU A 70 0.09 15.09 -1.22
C GLU A 70 0.43 13.66 -0.78
N HIS A 71 0.80 12.80 -1.73
CA HIS A 71 1.15 11.41 -1.43
C HIS A 71 2.47 11.33 -0.65
N GLN A 72 3.47 12.15 -0.97
CA GLN A 72 4.75 12.17 -0.23
C GLN A 72 4.55 12.60 1.22
N VAL A 73 3.77 13.66 1.47
CA VAL A 73 3.41 14.13 2.82
C VAL A 73 2.71 13.03 3.61
N LEU A 74 1.68 12.39 3.01
CA LEU A 74 0.97 11.28 3.64
C LEU A 74 1.90 10.09 3.91
N SER A 75 2.76 9.75 2.97
CA SER A 75 3.73 8.67 3.11
C SER A 75 4.71 8.94 4.25
N GLN A 76 5.22 10.16 4.37
CA GLN A 76 6.17 10.54 5.41
C GLN A 76 5.50 10.57 6.80
N ARG A 77 4.26 11.06 6.87
CA ARG A 77 3.44 10.99 8.09
C ARG A 77 3.20 9.54 8.52
N ASN A 78 2.85 8.66 7.59
CA ASN A 78 2.62 7.24 7.87
C ASN A 78 3.91 6.54 8.34
N LYS A 79 5.06 6.82 7.71
CA LYS A 79 6.37 6.32 8.16
C LYS A 79 6.67 6.78 9.59
N SER A 80 6.47 8.06 9.88
CA SER A 80 6.70 8.64 11.21
C SER A 80 5.78 8.02 12.27
N ASN A 81 4.50 7.85 11.95
CA ASN A 81 3.53 7.19 12.83
C ASN A 81 3.90 5.73 13.09
N HIS A 82 4.31 4.98 12.07
CA HIS A 82 4.77 3.60 12.22
C HIS A 82 6.06 3.50 13.04
N ALA A 83 7.01 4.42 12.86
CA ALA A 83 8.23 4.47 13.67
C ALA A 83 7.94 4.84 15.13
N ALA A 84 6.96 5.72 15.38
CA ALA A 84 6.50 6.11 16.70
C ALA A 84 5.54 5.09 17.34
N GLN A 85 5.12 4.07 16.61
CA GLN A 85 4.20 3.04 17.10
C GLN A 85 4.92 2.18 18.15
N ARG A 86 4.68 2.49 19.43
CA ARG A 86 5.22 1.75 20.59
C ARG A 86 4.45 0.45 20.89
N ALA A 87 3.28 0.28 20.28
CA ALA A 87 2.51 -0.95 20.37
C ALA A 87 3.14 -1.99 19.44
N GLN A 88 4.21 -2.62 19.91
CA GLN A 88 4.61 -3.91 19.37
C GLN A 88 3.45 -4.89 19.67
N HIS A 89 2.92 -5.57 18.65
CA HIS A 89 2.41 -6.92 18.89
C HIS A 89 3.62 -7.82 19.25
N ALA A 90 4.24 -7.58 20.41
CA ALA A 90 5.31 -8.41 20.96
C ALA A 90 4.77 -9.51 21.87
N PHE A 91 3.46 -9.58 22.05
CA PHE A 91 2.86 -10.39 23.09
C PHE A 91 1.95 -11.40 22.42
N GLY A 92 2.32 -12.68 22.49
CA GLY A 92 1.46 -13.79 22.11
C GLY A 92 0.18 -13.84 22.96
N ARG A 93 -0.14 -14.97 23.60
CA ARG A 93 -1.31 -15.10 24.48
C ARG A 93 -1.13 -14.35 25.81
N ILE A 94 -1.08 -13.02 25.79
CA ILE A 94 -1.17 -12.20 27.00
C ILE A 94 -2.37 -11.29 26.82
N SER A 95 -3.36 -11.41 27.72
CA SER A 95 -4.59 -10.65 27.63
C SER A 95 -4.37 -9.18 28.00
N PHE A 96 -5.22 -8.29 27.48
CA PHE A 96 -5.15 -6.84 27.74
C PHE A 96 -5.07 -6.48 29.24
N PRO A 97 -5.78 -7.15 30.16
CA PRO A 97 -5.63 -6.91 31.60
C PRO A 97 -4.22 -7.19 32.13
N GLN A 98 -3.59 -8.29 31.70
CA GLN A 98 -2.23 -8.66 32.12
C GLN A 98 -1.19 -7.66 31.61
N LEU A 99 -1.41 -7.09 30.43
CA LEU A 99 -0.55 -6.03 29.88
C LEU A 99 -0.68 -4.74 30.69
N ARG A 100 -1.91 -4.35 31.05
CA ARG A 100 -2.18 -3.15 31.85
C ARG A 100 -1.49 -3.22 33.22
N GLU A 101 -1.50 -4.38 33.87
CA GLU A 101 -0.79 -4.56 35.15
C GLU A 101 0.73 -4.43 35.03
N LYS A 102 1.33 -4.94 33.94
CA LYS A 102 2.78 -4.82 33.70
C LYS A 102 3.22 -3.38 33.44
N ILE A 103 2.40 -2.61 32.71
CA ILE A 103 2.69 -1.20 32.43
C ILE A 103 2.54 -0.34 33.68
N ILE A 104 1.56 -0.64 34.55
CA ILE A 104 1.32 0.12 35.80
C ILE A 104 2.38 -0.17 36.88
N LYS A 105 3.05 -1.33 36.83
CA LYS A 105 4.08 -1.74 37.80
C LYS A 105 5.52 -1.35 37.41
N SER A 106 5.72 -0.70 36.26
CA SER A 106 7.02 -0.17 35.81
C SER A 106 7.13 1.32 36.11
#